data_AF-A0A7C3KXL9-F1
#
_entry.id   AF-A0A7C3KXL9-F1
#
_cell.length_a   1.000
_cell.length_b   1.000
_cell.length_c   1.000
_cell.angle_alpha   90.00
_cell.angle_beta   90.00
_cell.angle_gamma   90.00
#
_symmetry.space_group_name_H-M   'P 1'
#
loop_
_entity.id
_entity.type
_entity.pdbx_description
1 polymer ?
#
loop_
_entity_poly.entity_id
_entity_poly.type
_entity_poly.pdbx_seq_one_letter_code
_entity_poly.pdbx_strand_id
1 'polypeptide(L)'
;MGTAYTPGLTVSADHVVKKTRRLPLKGEVLVTEGQIVEPQTVIARTELPGILQSIKVSEKLGVEAKEVKDLLKVSIGDSVEVG
;
A
#
# COMPACT_ATOMS: atom_id res chain seq x y z
N MET A 1 17.65 -17.50 -41.96
CA MET A 1 16.97 -17.39 -40.66
C MET A 1 16.36 -16.00 -40.58
N GLY A 2 15.04 -15.88 -40.71
CA GLY A 2 14.35 -14.59 -40.75
C GLY A 2 14.03 -14.10 -39.34
N THR A 3 14.64 -13.00 -38.92
CA THR A 3 14.18 -12.25 -37.74
C THR A 3 12.85 -11.59 -38.08
N ALA A 4 11.77 -12.07 -37.48
CA ALA A 4 10.46 -11.46 -37.58
C ALA A 4 10.43 -10.20 -36.70
N TYR A 5 10.36 -9.03 -37.33
CA TYR A 5 10.12 -7.77 -36.64
C TYR A 5 8.67 -7.36 -36.86
N THR A 6 7.99 -6.95 -35.80
CA THR A 6 6.63 -6.39 -35.92
C THR A 6 6.73 -5.03 -36.61
N PRO A 7 6.06 -4.84 -37.76
CA PRO A 7 6.04 -3.54 -38.43
C PRO A 7 5.52 -2.45 -37.50
N GLY A 8 6.19 -1.29 -37.49
CA GLY A 8 5.82 -0.16 -36.63
C GLY A 8 6.54 -0.12 -35.28
N LEU A 9 7.42 -1.08 -34.97
CA LEU A 9 8.30 -1.04 -33.80
C LEU A 9 9.75 -0.72 -34.20
N THR A 10 10.42 0.09 -33.39
CA THR A 10 11.86 0.35 -33.53
C THR A 10 12.65 -0.84 -32.99
N VAL A 11 13.57 -1.36 -33.80
CA VAL A 11 14.51 -2.41 -33.41
C VAL A 11 15.79 -1.76 -32.93
N SER A 12 16.24 -2.11 -31.72
CA SER A 12 17.45 -1.59 -31.11
C SER A 12 18.12 -2.71 -30.32
N ALA A 13 19.45 -2.82 -30.39
CA ALA A 13 20.21 -3.85 -29.68
C ALA A 13 20.11 -3.69 -28.15
N ASP A 14 20.09 -2.45 -27.67
CA ASP A 14 19.99 -2.09 -26.26
C ASP A 14 19.25 -0.75 -26.11
N HIS A 15 18.41 -0.62 -25.09
CA HIS A 15 17.66 0.60 -24.84
C HIS A 15 17.46 0.84 -23.34
N VAL A 16 17.72 2.07 -22.88
CA VAL A 16 17.45 2.47 -21.49
C VAL A 16 16.03 3.01 -21.39
N VAL A 17 15.14 2.26 -20.75
CA VAL A 17 13.77 2.69 -20.48
C VAL A 17 13.72 3.47 -19.17
N LYS A 18 13.38 4.77 -19.25
CA LYS A 18 13.12 5.61 -18.07
C LYS A 18 11.62 5.83 -17.93
N LYS A 19 11.04 5.36 -16.83
CA LYS A 19 9.63 5.58 -16.49
C LYS A 19 9.53 6.19 -15.09
N THR A 20 8.98 7.39 -15.02
CA THR A 20 8.71 8.06 -13.74
C THR A 20 7.47 7.46 -13.10
N ARG A 21 7.60 6.83 -11.93
CA ARG A 21 6.48 6.39 -11.08
C ARG A 21 6.37 7.36 -9.90
N ARG A 22 5.26 8.09 -9.81
CA ARG A 22 4.97 9.02 -8.69
C ARG A 22 3.84 8.45 -7.86
N LEU A 23 3.98 8.51 -6.53
CA LEU A 23 2.85 8.24 -5.66
C LEU A 23 1.76 9.30 -5.89
N PRO A 24 0.47 8.91 -5.89
CA PRO A 24 -0.64 9.85 -6.07
C PRO A 24 -0.82 10.79 -4.87
N LEU A 25 -0.35 10.36 -3.69
CA LEU A 25 -0.38 11.11 -2.43
C LEU A 25 1.03 11.08 -1.80
N LYS A 26 1.25 11.96 -0.82
CA LYS A 26 2.47 11.92 -0.01
C LYS A 26 2.52 10.59 0.75
N GLY A 27 3.63 9.89 0.61
CA GLY A 27 3.88 8.63 1.31
C GLY A 27 5.38 8.46 1.54
N GLU A 28 5.82 7.22 1.63
CA GLU A 28 7.20 6.85 1.90
C GLU A 28 7.83 6.07 0.75
N VAL A 29 9.13 6.32 0.54
CA VAL A 29 9.96 5.55 -0.38
C VAL A 29 10.66 4.47 0.44
N LEU A 30 10.50 3.22 0.04
CA LEU A 30 10.98 2.03 0.76
C LEU A 30 12.38 1.58 0.30
N VAL A 31 12.95 2.26 -0.68
CA VAL A 31 14.23 1.95 -1.31
C VAL A 31 15.16 3.15 -1.31
N THR A 32 16.44 2.89 -1.50
CA THR A 32 17.50 3.91 -1.58
C THR A 32 18.00 4.10 -3.01
N GLU A 33 18.66 5.23 -3.28
CA GLU A 33 19.27 5.48 -4.58
C GLU A 33 20.33 4.43 -4.90
N GLY A 34 20.28 3.89 -6.12
CA GLY A 34 21.20 2.84 -6.58
C GLY A 34 20.83 1.41 -6.15
N GLN A 35 19.77 1.24 -5.35
CA GLN A 35 19.31 -0.09 -4.96
C GLN A 35 18.78 -0.89 -6.16
N ILE A 36 19.27 -2.12 -6.32
CA ILE A 36 18.77 -3.07 -7.33
C ILE A 36 17.42 -3.61 -6.87
N VAL A 37 16.43 -3.59 -7.77
CA VAL A 37 15.05 -4.04 -7.50
C VAL A 37 14.55 -4.94 -8.62
N GLU A 38 13.63 -5.84 -8.28
CA GLU A 38 12.91 -6.67 -9.25
C GLU A 38 11.67 -5.93 -9.78
N PRO A 39 11.09 -6.36 -10.93
CA PRO A 39 9.90 -5.72 -11.49
C PRO A 39 8.71 -5.63 -10.52
N GLN A 40 8.56 -6.62 -9.63
CA GLN A 40 7.50 -6.68 -8.61
C GLN A 40 7.85 -6.01 -7.27
N THR A 41 9.07 -5.50 -7.08
CA THR A 41 9.46 -4.88 -5.82
C THR A 41 8.64 -3.62 -5.56
N VAL A 42 8.03 -3.53 -4.37
CA VAL A 42 7.33 -2.33 -3.91
C VAL A 42 8.35 -1.27 -3.50
N ILE A 43 8.53 -0.25 -4.34
CA ILE A 43 9.54 0.80 -4.13
C ILE A 43 9.05 1.97 -3.27
N ALA A 44 7.74 2.18 -3.20
CA ALA A 44 7.13 3.27 -2.46
C ALA A 44 5.67 2.91 -2.13
N ARG A 45 5.15 3.42 -1.01
CA ARG A 45 3.75 3.25 -0.63
C ARG A 45 3.20 4.53 0.00
N THR A 46 1.89 4.67 -0.04
CA THR A 46 1.15 5.73 0.66
C THR A 46 -0.02 5.09 1.39
N GLU A 47 -0.27 5.54 2.61
CA GLU A 47 -1.48 5.17 3.33
C GLU A 47 -2.64 6.00 2.78
N LEU A 48 -3.70 5.34 2.34
CA LEU A 48 -4.92 6.01 1.91
C LEU A 48 -5.82 6.16 3.13
N PRO A 49 -6.09 7.39 3.61
CA PRO A 49 -6.97 7.57 4.76
C PRO A 49 -8.34 6.97 4.44
N GLY A 50 -8.70 5.93 5.18
CA GLY A 50 -10.01 5.29 5.08
C GLY A 50 -11.12 6.18 5.64
N ILE A 51 -12.36 5.77 5.43
CA ILE A 51 -13.51 6.42 6.06
C ILE A 51 -13.41 6.18 7.57
N LEU A 52 -13.21 7.25 8.34
CA LEU A 52 -13.28 7.19 9.79
C LEU A 52 -14.73 6.87 10.20
N GLN A 53 -14.96 5.66 10.69
CA GLN A 53 -16.24 5.29 11.29
C GLN A 53 -16.14 5.36 12.81
N SER A 54 -16.88 6.29 13.41
CA SER A 54 -17.06 6.31 14.86
C SER A 54 -18.17 5.32 15.25
N ILE A 55 -17.86 4.43 16.18
CA ILE A 55 -18.83 3.46 16.72
C ILE A 55 -19.01 3.76 18.21
N LYS A 56 -20.26 3.85 18.64
CA LYS A 56 -20.61 3.93 20.08
C LYS A 56 -20.50 2.55 20.71
N VAL A 57 -19.28 2.18 21.10
CA VAL A 57 -18.98 0.84 21.65
C VAL A 57 -19.78 0.57 22.93
N SER A 58 -19.94 1.57 23.81
CA SER A 58 -20.74 1.45 25.04
C SER A 58 -22.19 1.07 24.77
N GLU A 59 -22.80 1.69 23.75
CA GLU A 59 -24.19 1.40 23.34
C GLU A 59 -24.32 -0.01 22.74
N LYS A 60 -23.33 -0.43 21.94
CA LYS A 60 -23.33 -1.79 21.35
C LYS A 60 -23.12 -2.90 22.37
N LEU A 61 -22.33 -2.65 23.40
CA LEU A 61 -22.05 -3.61 24.47
C LEU A 61 -23.03 -3.53 25.64
N GLY A 62 -23.85 -2.47 25.72
CA GLY A 62 -24.79 -2.26 26.81
C GLY A 62 -24.13 -1.93 28.16
N VAL A 63 -22.96 -1.27 28.13
CA VAL A 63 -22.13 -0.97 29.32
C VAL A 63 -21.93 0.53 29.51
N GLU A 64 -21.51 0.95 30.69
CA GLU A 64 -21.14 2.34 30.91
C GLU A 64 -19.87 2.70 30.12
N ALA A 65 -19.77 3.97 29.69
CA ALA A 65 -18.63 4.44 28.90
C ALA A 65 -17.26 4.28 29.60
N LYS A 66 -17.26 4.25 30.94
CA LYS A 66 -16.06 4.05 31.76
C LYS A 66 -15.54 2.61 31.70
N GLU A 67 -16.45 1.65 31.60
CA GLU A 67 -16.15 0.20 31.64
C GLU A 67 -15.66 -0.34 30.30
N VAL A 68 -15.92 0.38 29.20
CA VAL A 68 -15.55 -0.04 27.85
C VAL A 68 -14.06 -0.41 27.74
N LYS A 69 -13.17 0.37 28.36
CA LYS A 69 -11.71 0.14 28.27
C LYS A 69 -11.29 -1.18 28.90
N ASP A 70 -11.94 -1.59 29.98
CA ASP A 70 -11.59 -2.78 30.75
C ASP A 70 -12.15 -4.06 30.13
N LEU A 71 -13.17 -3.94 29.26
CA LEU A 71 -13.86 -5.04 28.61
C LEU A 71 -13.35 -5.36 27.19
N LEU A 72 -12.57 -4.46 26.59
CA LEU A 72 -11.98 -4.68 25.27
C LEU A 72 -10.86 -5.72 25.34
N LYS A 73 -10.89 -6.68 24.40
CA LYS A 73 -9.84 -7.70 24.24
C LYS A 73 -8.62 -7.19 23.46
N VAL A 74 -8.70 -5.98 22.93
CA VAL A 74 -7.72 -5.37 22.03
C VAL A 74 -7.34 -3.99 22.54
N SER A 75 -6.08 -3.63 22.32
CA SER A 75 -5.53 -2.32 22.66
C SER A 75 -5.64 -1.34 21.50
N ILE A 76 -5.46 -0.06 21.80
CA ILE A 76 -5.38 0.99 20.78
C ILE A 76 -4.19 0.70 19.86
N GLY A 77 -4.46 0.51 18.57
CA GLY A 77 -3.43 0.25 17.56
C GLY A 77 -3.29 -1.22 17.16
N ASP A 78 -4.00 -2.14 17.81
CA ASP A 78 -3.98 -3.56 17.44
C ASP A 78 -4.64 -3.77 16.08
N SER A 79 -4.00 -4.59 15.24
CA SER A 79 -4.61 -5.10 14.01
C SER A 79 -5.58 -6.22 14.35
N VAL A 80 -6.79 -6.13 13.81
CA VAL A 80 -7.85 -7.14 14.02
C VAL A 80 -8.28 -7.70 12.67
N GLU A 81 -8.50 -9.01 12.62
CA GLU A 81 -9.02 -9.71 11.45
C GLU A 81 -10.49 -10.11 11.66
N VAL A 82 -11.23 -10.27 10.57
CA VAL A 82 -12.60 -10.79 10.63
C VAL A 82 -12.53 -12.28 10.94
N GLY A 83 -13.12 -12.67 12.07
CA GLY A 83 -13.27 -14.08 12.47
C GLY A 83 -14.31 -14.82 11.66
#